data_AF-A0A1H9QNG4-F1
#
_entry.id   AF-A0A1H9QNG4-F1
#
_cell.length_a   1.000
_cell.length_b   1.000
_cell.length_c   1.000
_cell.angle_alpha   90.00
_cell.angle_beta   90.00
_cell.angle_gamma   90.00
#
_symmetry.space_group_name_H-M   'P 1'
#
loop_
_entity.id
_entity.type
_entity.pdbx_description
1 polymer ?
#
loop_
_entity_poly.entity_id
_entity_poly.type
_entity_poly.pdbx_seq_one_letter_code
_entity_poly.pdbx_strand_id
1 'polypeptide(L)'
;MKDLNYRLDQTRKIAAAPGPNSEKLTSRREAAVARALQPGLPGFVVDADGGVLVDADGNSWVDFASGIAVTSVGASNPVVAEAVAEAARHFTHTSFMVPHMSHT
;
A
#
# COMPACT_ATOMS: atom_id res chain seq x y z
N MET A 1 2.72 -18.51 20.82
CA MET A 1 2.61 -17.70 19.59
C MET A 1 1.24 -17.05 19.66
N LYS A 2 1.10 -15.73 19.47
CA LYS A 2 -0.25 -15.15 19.36
C LYS A 2 -0.83 -15.60 18.03
N ASP A 3 -2.06 -16.07 18.02
CA ASP A 3 -2.78 -16.33 16.78
C ASP A 3 -3.03 -14.99 16.10
N LEU A 4 -2.36 -14.76 14.99
CA LEU A 4 -2.53 -13.56 14.16
C LEU A 4 -3.50 -13.93 13.03
N ASN A 5 -4.60 -13.17 12.94
CA ASN A 5 -5.55 -13.31 11.85
C ASN A 5 -5.18 -12.34 10.72
N TYR A 6 -4.86 -12.90 9.56
CA TYR A 6 -4.54 -12.14 8.34
C TYR A 6 -5.76 -12.12 7.40
N ARG A 7 -5.91 -11.03 6.66
CA ARG A 7 -6.91 -10.88 5.60
C ARG A 7 -6.50 -11.64 4.35
N LEU A 8 -5.20 -11.66 4.03
CA LEU A 8 -4.66 -12.37 2.86
C LEU A 8 -4.01 -13.70 3.27
N ASP A 9 -4.10 -14.69 2.38
CA ASP A 9 -3.35 -15.95 2.51
C ASP A 9 -1.84 -15.67 2.53
N GLN A 10 -1.17 -16.08 3.61
CA GLN A 10 0.25 -15.81 3.85
C GLN A 10 1.16 -16.81 3.12
N THR A 11 0.94 -16.97 1.82
CA THR A 11 1.62 -17.96 0.97
C THR A 11 2.19 -17.30 -0.28
N ARG A 12 3.46 -17.60 -0.61
CA ARG A 12 4.09 -17.16 -1.86
C ARG A 12 3.50 -17.92 -3.05
N LYS A 13 2.97 -17.19 -4.05
CA LYS A 13 2.40 -17.74 -5.29
C LYS A 13 2.72 -16.83 -6.47
N ILE A 14 3.68 -17.22 -7.30
CA ILE A 14 4.12 -16.42 -8.46
C ILE A 14 3.92 -17.25 -9.73
N ALA A 15 3.22 -16.69 -10.72
CA ALA A 15 3.06 -17.28 -12.04
C ALA A 15 4.07 -16.66 -13.02
N ALA A 16 3.73 -15.51 -13.60
CA ALA A 16 4.59 -14.73 -14.49
C ALA A 16 4.61 -13.27 -14.04
N ALA A 17 5.79 -12.64 -14.07
CA ALA A 17 5.98 -11.26 -13.66
C ALA A 17 7.01 -10.56 -14.59
N PRO A 18 6.70 -9.38 -15.15
CA PRO A 18 5.42 -8.67 -15.06
C PRO A 18 4.30 -9.43 -15.77
N GLY A 19 3.07 -9.33 -15.24
CA GLY A 19 1.88 -9.79 -15.94
C GLY A 19 1.25 -8.68 -16.80
N PRO A 20 0.20 -9.01 -17.57
CA PRO A 20 -0.40 -8.09 -18.54
C PRO A 20 -1.00 -6.82 -17.91
N ASN A 21 -1.46 -6.85 -16.65
CA ASN A 21 -1.93 -5.65 -15.96
C ASN A 21 -0.76 -4.79 -15.50
N SER A 22 0.31 -5.39 -14.99
CA SER A 22 1.53 -4.67 -14.62
C SER A 22 2.21 -4.02 -15.84
N GLU A 23 2.18 -4.65 -17.02
CA GLU A 23 2.65 -4.03 -18.28
C GLU A 23 1.84 -2.79 -18.65
N LYS A 24 0.50 -2.86 -18.60
CA LYS A 24 -0.37 -1.69 -18.85
C LYS A 24 -0.07 -0.54 -17.89
N LEU A 25 0.14 -0.84 -16.61
CA LEU A 25 0.51 0.15 -15.60
C LEU A 25 1.90 0.73 -15.86
N THR A 26 2.83 -0.09 -16.36
CA THR A 26 4.17 0.36 -16.77
C THR A 26 4.08 1.37 -17.91
N SER A 27 3.31 1.09 -18.97
CA SER A 27 3.13 2.03 -20.08
C SER A 27 2.48 3.35 -19.63
N ARG A 28 1.47 3.29 -18.76
CA ARG A 28 0.87 4.51 -18.18
C ARG A 28 1.86 5.31 -17.35
N ARG A 29 2.67 4.63 -16.53
CA ARG A 29 3.72 5.27 -15.73
C ARG A 29 4.75 5.96 -16.62
N GLU A 30 5.23 5.29 -17.67
CA GLU A 30 6.25 5.86 -18.57
C GLU A 30 5.78 7.13 -19.29
N ALA A 31 4.48 7.23 -19.59
CA ALA A 31 3.89 8.41 -20.19
C ALA A 31 3.70 9.59 -19.20
N ALA A 32 3.64 9.32 -17.89
CA ALA A 32 3.22 10.30 -16.88
C ALA A 32 4.26 10.61 -15.80
N VAL A 33 5.31 9.80 -15.66
CA VAL A 33 6.29 9.87 -14.57
C VAL A 33 7.69 10.06 -15.13
N ALA A 34 8.51 10.86 -14.45
CA ALA A 34 9.90 11.07 -14.82
C ALA A 34 10.67 9.75 -14.92
N ARG A 35 11.49 9.61 -15.97
CA ARG A 35 12.20 8.36 -16.31
C ARG A 35 13.13 7.84 -15.20
N ALA A 36 13.61 8.70 -14.31
CA ALA A 36 14.47 8.30 -13.19
C ALA A 36 13.74 7.47 -12.11
N LEU A 37 12.40 7.51 -12.06
CA LEU A 37 11.60 6.81 -11.06
C LEU A 37 11.20 5.42 -11.56
N GLN A 38 12.01 4.42 -11.21
CA GLN A 38 11.80 3.02 -11.56
C GLN A 38 11.29 2.20 -10.36
N PRO A 39 10.25 1.36 -10.53
CA PRO A 39 9.79 0.48 -9.46
C PRO A 39 10.83 -0.60 -9.17
N GLY A 40 10.97 -0.97 -7.88
CA GLY A 40 11.86 -2.05 -7.46
C GLY A 40 11.27 -3.46 -7.62
N LEU A 41 9.95 -3.57 -7.75
CA LEU A 41 9.22 -4.82 -7.98
C LEU A 41 8.74 -4.86 -9.45
N PRO A 42 8.80 -6.01 -10.15
CA PRO A 42 8.24 -6.13 -11.51
C PRO A 42 6.71 -6.00 -11.56
N GLY A 43 6.01 -6.32 -10.48
CA GLY A 43 4.55 -6.16 -10.37
C GLY A 43 4.14 -4.85 -9.68
N PHE A 44 2.93 -4.37 -9.95
CA PHE A 44 2.33 -3.26 -9.20
C PHE A 44 1.42 -3.79 -8.10
N VAL A 45 1.74 -3.49 -6.85
CA VAL A 45 0.99 -3.95 -5.67
C VAL A 45 -0.43 -3.35 -5.65
N VAL A 46 -1.45 -4.19 -5.50
CA VAL A 46 -2.85 -3.80 -5.31
C VAL A 46 -3.38 -4.12 -3.91
N ASP A 47 -2.71 -5.02 -3.20
CA ASP A 47 -3.06 -5.43 -1.85
C ASP A 47 -1.81 -5.81 -1.06
N ALA A 48 -1.78 -5.51 0.25
CA ALA A 48 -0.65 -5.86 1.12
C ALA A 48 -1.14 -6.14 2.53
N ASP A 49 -0.79 -7.28 3.10
CA ASP A 49 -1.22 -7.70 4.44
C ASP A 49 -0.27 -8.74 5.04
N GLY A 50 -0.03 -8.65 6.35
CA GLY A 50 0.97 -9.47 7.03
C GLY A 50 2.34 -9.32 6.36
N GLY A 51 2.90 -10.43 5.90
CA GLY A 51 4.15 -10.49 5.14
C GLY A 51 3.98 -10.70 3.64
N VAL A 52 2.80 -10.39 3.08
CA VAL A 52 2.47 -10.63 1.67
C VAL A 52 2.11 -9.34 0.94
N LEU A 53 2.63 -9.23 -0.29
CA LEU A 53 2.19 -8.25 -1.30
C LEU A 53 1.50 -8.99 -2.44
N VAL A 54 0.31 -8.56 -2.83
CA VAL A 54 -0.40 -9.05 -4.01
C VAL A 54 -0.33 -8.00 -5.10
N ASP A 55 0.16 -8.38 -6.29
CA ASP A 55 0.23 -7.50 -7.44
C ASP A 55 -1.05 -7.52 -8.30
N ALA A 56 -1.14 -6.61 -9.27
CA ALA A 56 -2.27 -6.41 -10.16
C ALA A 56 -2.58 -7.63 -11.07
N ASP A 57 -1.70 -8.61 -11.10
CA ASP A 57 -1.85 -9.87 -11.84
C ASP A 57 -2.15 -11.06 -10.90
N GLY A 58 -2.29 -10.80 -9.59
CA GLY A 58 -2.62 -11.77 -8.57
C GLY A 58 -1.42 -12.56 -8.04
N ASN A 59 -0.18 -12.19 -8.39
CA ASN A 59 1.00 -12.82 -7.80
C ASN A 59 1.13 -12.38 -6.34
N SER A 60 1.41 -13.35 -5.46
CA SER A 60 1.63 -13.18 -4.03
C SER A 60 3.12 -13.29 -3.70
N TRP A 61 3.72 -12.17 -3.32
CA TRP A 61 5.14 -11.97 -3.00
C TRP A 61 5.35 -11.96 -1.49
N VAL A 62 6.49 -12.47 -1.01
CA VAL A 62 6.89 -12.30 0.40
C VAL A 62 7.54 -10.94 0.58
N ASP A 63 7.07 -10.14 1.54
CA ASP A 63 7.64 -8.86 1.90
C ASP A 63 8.70 -9.02 3.00
N PHE A 64 9.97 -8.79 2.63
CA PHE A 64 11.10 -8.74 3.56
C PHE A 64 11.56 -7.31 3.87
N ALA A 65 10.91 -6.30 3.29
CA ALA A 65 11.36 -4.91 3.33
C ALA A 65 10.45 -4.02 4.15
N SER A 66 9.15 -4.34 4.27
CA SER A 66 8.13 -3.52 4.92
C SER A 66 8.12 -2.06 4.41
N GLY A 67 8.31 -1.91 3.09
CA GLY A 67 8.40 -0.60 2.46
C GLY A 67 9.48 0.29 3.05
N ILE A 68 10.71 -0.22 3.22
CA ILE A 68 11.83 0.48 3.88
C ILE A 68 11.52 0.72 5.36
N ALA A 69 11.24 -0.38 6.08
CA ALA A 69 11.00 -0.40 7.53
C ALA A 69 9.77 0.40 8.03
N VAL A 70 8.86 0.84 7.15
CA VAL A 70 7.68 1.63 7.51
C VAL A 70 6.57 0.74 8.08
N THR A 71 6.17 -0.30 7.36
CA THR A 71 4.95 -1.07 7.66
C THR A 71 5.18 -2.18 8.69
N SER A 72 5.86 -1.87 9.79
CA SER A 72 6.23 -2.82 10.84
C SER A 72 5.03 -3.55 11.48
N VAL A 73 3.86 -2.92 11.54
CA VAL A 73 2.62 -3.51 12.09
C VAL A 73 1.75 -4.21 11.03
N GLY A 74 2.25 -4.32 9.80
CA GLY A 74 1.52 -4.78 8.62
C GLY A 74 0.96 -3.62 7.78
N ALA A 75 1.01 -3.76 6.46
CA ALA A 75 0.60 -2.72 5.51
C ALA A 75 -0.91 -2.44 5.47
N SER A 76 -1.74 -3.38 5.97
CA SER A 76 -3.20 -3.18 6.12
C SER A 76 -3.72 -3.62 7.50
N ASN A 77 -2.98 -3.26 8.55
CA ASN A 77 -3.42 -3.52 9.92
C ASN A 77 -4.85 -2.97 10.16
N PRO A 78 -5.83 -3.79 10.59
CA PRO A 78 -7.23 -3.38 10.67
C PRO A 78 -7.45 -2.24 11.66
N VAL A 79 -6.71 -2.19 12.76
CA VAL A 79 -6.82 -1.11 13.76
C VAL A 79 -6.37 0.22 13.16
N VAL A 80 -5.30 0.20 12.36
CA VAL A 80 -4.80 1.40 11.67
C VAL A 80 -5.80 1.86 10.61
N ALA A 81 -6.29 0.94 9.77
CA ALA A 81 -7.23 1.25 8.71
C ALA A 81 -8.54 1.84 9.25
N GLU A 82 -9.09 1.26 10.33
CA GLU A 82 -10.31 1.76 10.98
C GLU A 82 -10.09 3.14 11.61
N ALA A 83 -8.97 3.35 12.31
CA ALA A 83 -8.66 4.65 12.91
C ALA A 83 -8.51 5.77 11.86
N VAL A 84 -7.87 5.47 10.72
CA VAL A 84 -7.76 6.42 9.60
C VAL A 84 -9.13 6.73 9.01
N ALA A 85 -9.93 5.70 8.73
CA ALA A 85 -11.26 5.85 8.13
C ALA A 85 -12.19 6.67 9.03
N GLU A 86 -12.19 6.41 10.34
CA GLU A 86 -13.01 7.15 11.29
C GLU A 86 -12.57 8.61 11.38
N ALA A 87 -11.28 8.88 11.58
CA ALA A 87 -10.78 10.26 11.67
C ALA A 87 -11.11 11.08 10.41
N ALA A 88 -10.92 10.49 9.23
CA ALA A 88 -11.17 11.16 7.95
C ALA A 88 -12.64 11.54 7.71
N ARG A 89 -13.60 10.90 8.39
CA ARG A 89 -15.03 11.27 8.32
C ARG A 89 -15.34 12.58 9.03
N HIS A 90 -14.55 12.94 10.05
CA HIS A 90 -14.76 14.18 10.80
C HIS A 90 -14.11 15.38 10.10
N PHE A 91 -12.82 15.25 9.80
CA PHE A 91 -12.06 16.22 9.01
C PHE A 91 -10.73 15.61 8.57
N THR A 92 -10.16 16.10 7.47
CA THR A 92 -8.84 15.65 7.00
C THR A 92 -7.72 16.58 7.44
N HIS A 93 -7.98 17.88 7.55
CA HIS A 93 -6.98 18.88 7.93
C HIS A 93 -7.63 20.18 8.41
N THR A 94 -7.11 20.74 9.49
CA THR A 94 -7.50 22.07 10.02
C THR A 94 -6.29 22.95 10.37
N SER A 95 -5.08 22.57 9.93
CA SER A 95 -3.82 23.24 10.28
C SER A 95 -3.62 23.46 11.78
N PHE A 96 -3.06 22.46 12.46
CA PHE A 96 -2.87 22.50 13.93
C PHE A 96 -2.17 23.77 14.44
N MET A 97 -1.23 24.31 13.65
CA MET A 97 -0.44 25.49 14.02
C MET A 97 -1.08 26.82 13.60
N VAL A 98 -2.03 26.83 12.66
CA VAL A 98 -2.64 28.06 12.15
C VAL A 98 -4.07 28.14 12.65
N PRO A 99 -4.38 29.01 13.64
CA PRO A 99 -5.73 29.15 14.12
C PRO A 99 -6.63 29.67 12.99
N HIS A 100 -7.76 29.00 12.76
CA HIS A 100 -8.84 29.56 11.98
C HIS A 100 -9.37 30.79 12.73
N MET A 101 -8.99 31.99 12.31
CA MET A 101 -9.51 33.22 12.90
C MET A 101 -10.99 33.36 12.55
N SER A 102 -11.87 32.91 13.44
CA SER A 102 -13.28 33.31 13.43
C SER A 102 -13.34 34.78 13.85
N HIS A 103 -13.57 35.67 12.89
CA HIS A 103 -13.95 37.04 13.18
C HIS A 103 -15.41 37.02 13.67
N THR A 104 -15.59 37.16 14.97
CA THR A 104 -16.82 37.68 15.60
C THR A 104 -16.48 38.98 16.28
#